data_AF-X1JTS4-F1
#
_entry.id   AF-X1JTS4-F1
#
_cell.length_a   1.000
_cell.length_b   1.000
_cell.length_c   1.000
_cell.angle_alpha   90.00
_cell.angle_beta   90.00
_cell.angle_gamma   90.00
#
_symmetry.space_group_name_H-M   'P 1'
#
loop_
_entity.id
_entity.type
_entity.pdbx_description
1 polymer ?
#
loop_
_entity_poly.entity_id
_entity_poly.type
_entity_poly.pdbx_seq_one_letter_code
_entity_poly.pdbx_strand_id
1 'polypeptide(L)'
;MRAAKPIYLLALSVIVFAVPTGYLQAEITNRVVATVNSDIITLHELSTSMKRVASLSPRDLRQKDAEKHFELRRSVLNTLINEKIAQQEIAR
;
A
#
# COMPACT_ATOMS: atom_id res chain seq x y z
N MET A 1 -33.01 -18.66 -44.96
CA MET A 1 -31.95 -18.85 -43.92
C MET A 1 -31.23 -17.53 -43.55
N ARG A 2 -31.94 -16.40 -43.33
CA ARG A 2 -31.33 -15.09 -42.97
C ARG A 2 -31.50 -14.69 -41.50
N ALA A 3 -32.46 -15.28 -40.77
CA ALA A 3 -32.80 -14.93 -39.40
C ALA A 3 -31.93 -15.59 -38.31
N ALA A 4 -31.14 -16.62 -38.65
CA ALA A 4 -30.32 -17.34 -37.67
C ALA A 4 -29.09 -16.53 -37.22
N LYS A 5 -28.47 -15.77 -38.14
CA LYS A 5 -27.28 -14.93 -37.85
C LYS A 5 -27.50 -13.87 -36.75
N PRO A 6 -28.58 -13.07 -36.76
CA PRO A 6 -28.82 -12.12 -35.67
C PRO A 6 -29.11 -12.80 -34.34
N ILE A 7 -29.72 -13.99 -34.35
CA ILE A 7 -29.98 -14.78 -33.13
C ILE A 7 -28.67 -15.25 -32.50
N TYR A 8 -27.71 -15.73 -33.29
CA TYR A 8 -26.39 -16.12 -32.78
C TYR A 8 -25.61 -14.92 -32.23
N LEU A 9 -25.71 -13.74 -32.86
CA LEU A 9 -25.07 -12.52 -32.37
C LEU A 9 -25.68 -12.07 -31.03
N LEU A 10 -27.01 -12.15 -30.89
CA LEU A 10 -27.71 -11.81 -29.65
C LEU A 10 -27.38 -12.80 -28.53
N ALA A 11 -27.33 -14.10 -28.84
CA ALA A 11 -26.93 -15.12 -27.88
C ALA A 11 -25.47 -14.93 -27.42
N LEU A 12 -24.56 -14.60 -28.34
CA LEU A 12 -23.17 -14.31 -28.01
C LEU A 12 -23.03 -13.07 -27.12
N SER A 13 -23.80 -12.01 -27.38
CA SER A 13 -23.76 -10.81 -26.52
C SER A 13 -24.26 -11.12 -25.12
N VAL A 14 -25.34 -11.89 -24.98
CA VAL A 14 -25.87 -12.30 -23.67
C VAL A 14 -24.84 -13.11 -22.90
N ILE A 15 -24.13 -14.03 -23.56
CA ILE A 15 -23.07 -14.83 -22.94
C ILE A 15 -21.92 -13.93 -22.45
N VAL A 16 -21.47 -12.98 -23.26
CA VAL A 16 -20.36 -12.06 -22.89
C VAL A 16 -20.74 -11.16 -21.71
N PHE A 17 -21.97 -10.67 -21.65
CA PHE A 17 -22.45 -9.84 -20.54
C PHE A 17 -22.84 -10.63 -19.28
N ALA A 18 -23.11 -11.93 -19.41
CA ALA A 18 -23.43 -12.81 -18.28
C ALA A 18 -22.18 -13.33 -17.57
N VAL A 19 -20.98 -13.16 -18.12
CA VAL A 19 -19.74 -13.49 -17.41
C VAL A 19 -19.57 -12.49 -16.26
N PRO A 20 -19.59 -12.94 -14.99
CA PRO A 20 -19.33 -12.03 -13.88
C PRO A 20 -17.95 -11.44 -14.05
N THR A 21 -17.88 -10.12 -14.22
CA THR A 21 -16.61 -9.38 -14.14
C THR A 21 -16.06 -9.67 -12.76
N GLY A 22 -14.95 -10.42 -12.69
CA GLY A 22 -14.33 -10.78 -11.42
C GLY A 22 -14.22 -9.56 -10.50
N TYR A 23 -14.51 -9.75 -9.22
CA TYR A 23 -14.49 -8.67 -8.23
C TYR A 23 -13.14 -7.95 -8.29
N LEU A 24 -13.13 -6.73 -8.82
CA LEU A 24 -12.00 -5.83 -8.74
C LEU A 24 -11.89 -5.37 -7.28
N GLN A 25 -11.28 -6.22 -6.46
CA GLN A 25 -10.94 -5.91 -5.08
C GLN A 25 -9.74 -4.97 -5.11
N ALA A 26 -9.96 -3.70 -4.79
CA ALA A 26 -8.86 -2.81 -4.48
C ALA A 26 -8.30 -3.22 -3.11
N GLU A 27 -7.22 -4.01 -3.12
CA GLU A 27 -6.54 -4.42 -1.89
C GLU A 27 -5.76 -3.24 -1.29
N ILE A 28 -5.86 -3.04 0.02
CA ILE A 28 -5.07 -2.02 0.73
C ILE A 28 -3.61 -2.49 0.80
N THR A 29 -2.80 -2.11 -0.19
CA THR A 29 -1.40 -2.58 -0.29
C THR A 29 -0.45 -1.87 0.67
N ASN A 30 -0.52 -0.54 0.77
CA ASN A 30 0.40 0.26 1.57
C ASN A 30 -0.31 1.43 2.26
N ARG A 31 -0.18 1.51 3.58
CA ARG A 31 -0.90 2.50 4.39
C ARG A 31 -0.07 3.76 4.57
N VAL A 32 -0.72 4.92 4.54
CA VAL A 32 -0.09 6.18 4.95
C VAL A 32 0.04 6.19 6.47
N VAL A 33 1.24 6.48 6.97
CA VAL A 33 1.54 6.59 8.41
C VAL A 33 1.58 8.05 8.85
N ALA A 34 2.09 8.94 8.00
CA ALA A 34 2.14 10.36 8.27
C ALA A 34 2.14 11.14 6.95
N THR A 35 1.64 12.38 6.99
CA THR A 35 1.76 13.36 5.91
C THR A 35 2.70 14.46 6.39
N VAL A 36 3.72 14.80 5.59
CA VAL A 36 4.76 15.78 5.90
C VAL A 36 4.80 16.80 4.77
N ASN A 37 4.26 17.98 5.01
CA ASN A 37 4.04 19.02 4.00
C ASN A 37 3.32 18.45 2.76
N SER A 38 4.01 18.38 1.61
CA SER A 38 3.48 17.88 0.33
C SER A 38 3.85 16.42 0.02
N ASP A 39 4.42 15.68 0.98
CA ASP A 39 4.85 14.29 0.81
C ASP A 39 4.27 13.38 1.91
N ILE A 40 4.31 12.06 1.70
CA ILE A 40 3.76 11.04 2.61
C ILE A 40 4.85 10.08 3.09
N ILE A 41 4.71 9.61 4.33
CA ILE A 41 5.46 8.47 4.86
C ILE A 41 4.52 7.27 4.88
N THR A 42 4.91 6.20 4.19
CA THR A 42 4.15 4.96 4.09
C THR A 42 4.59 3.92 5.12
N LEU A 43 3.74 2.92 5.35
CA LEU A 43 4.03 1.81 6.25
C LEU A 43 5.21 0.98 5.74
N HIS A 44 5.35 0.83 4.42
CA HIS A 44 6.48 0.17 3.81
C HIS A 44 7.80 0.89 4.14
N GLU A 45 7.87 2.21 3.96
CA GLU A 45 9.05 3.01 4.27
C GLU A 45 9.42 2.92 5.76
N LEU A 46 8.42 3.10 6.65
CA LEU A 46 8.66 2.97 8.09
C LEU A 46 9.15 1.57 8.46
N SER A 47 8.52 0.52 7.94
CA SER A 47 8.92 -0.86 8.24
C SER A 47 10.32 -1.18 7.71
N THR A 48 10.67 -0.72 6.51
CA THR A 48 11.98 -0.95 5.90
C THR A 48 13.06 -0.19 6.66
N SER A 49 12.78 1.03 7.09
CA SER A 49 13.71 1.82 7.93
C SER A 49 13.90 1.20 9.32
N MET A 50 12.83 0.72 9.97
CA MET A 50 12.96 0.00 11.24
C MET A 50 13.80 -1.28 11.11
N LYS A 51 13.66 -2.03 10.01
CA LYS A 51 14.50 -3.21 9.72
C LYS A 51 15.97 -2.87 9.51
N ARG A 52 16.29 -1.68 9.01
CA ARG A 52 17.69 -1.24 8.84
C ARG A 52 18.34 -0.88 10.18
N VAL A 53 17.57 -0.31 11.11
CA VAL A 53 18.06 0.12 12.43
C VAL A 53 18.12 -1.05 13.42
N ALA A 54 17.13 -1.95 13.39
CA ALA A 54 17.07 -3.08 14.30
C ALA A 54 17.74 -4.33 13.72
N SER A 55 18.47 -5.07 14.55
CA SER A 55 19.00 -6.39 14.21
C SER A 55 17.92 -7.49 14.11
N LEU A 56 16.70 -7.19 14.57
CA LEU A 56 15.55 -8.10 14.55
C LEU A 56 14.45 -7.51 13.66
N SER A 57 13.60 -8.37 13.08
CA SER A 57 12.47 -7.88 12.32
C SER A 57 11.51 -7.10 13.24
N PRO A 58 10.82 -6.04 12.75
CA PRO A 58 9.85 -5.28 13.55
C PRO A 58 8.76 -6.17 14.15
N ARG A 59 8.40 -7.26 13.48
CA ARG A 59 7.38 -8.21 13.96
C ARG A 59 7.89 -9.00 15.16
N ASP A 60 9.11 -9.51 15.08
CA ASP A 60 9.70 -10.32 16.15
C ASP A 60 10.03 -9.45 17.36
N LEU A 61 10.52 -8.21 17.12
CA LEU A 61 10.74 -7.24 18.18
C LEU A 61 9.45 -6.92 18.92
N ARG A 62 8.33 -6.72 18.20
CA ARG A 62 7.03 -6.45 18.82
C ARG A 62 6.54 -7.61 19.70
N GLN A 63 6.81 -8.85 19.31
CA GLN A 63 6.42 -10.02 20.11
C GLN A 63 7.29 -10.19 21.35
N LYS A 64 8.58 -9.88 21.23
CA LYS A 64 9.54 -10.01 22.34
C LYS A 64 9.45 -8.87 23.34
N ASP A 65 9.31 -7.64 22.84
CA ASP A 65 9.34 -6.41 23.62
C ASP A 65 8.53 -5.31 22.90
N ALA A 66 7.25 -5.21 23.29
CA ALA A 66 6.33 -4.28 22.67
C ALA A 66 6.74 -2.82 22.90
N GLU A 67 7.27 -2.49 24.08
CA GLU A 67 7.66 -1.13 24.45
C GLU A 67 8.84 -0.67 23.62
N LYS A 68 9.89 -1.49 23.55
CA LYS A 68 11.05 -1.20 22.68
C LYS A 68 10.68 -1.10 21.21
N HIS A 69 9.70 -1.90 20.75
CA HIS A 69 9.16 -1.75 19.40
C HIS A 69 8.48 -0.39 19.20
N PHE A 70 7.68 0.10 20.16
CA PHE A 70 7.05 1.41 20.06
C PHE A 70 8.06 2.56 20.10
N GLU A 71 9.06 2.49 20.97
CA GLU A 71 10.14 3.47 21.03
C GLU A 71 10.93 3.54 19.72
N LEU A 72 11.33 2.37 19.19
CA LEU A 72 12.02 2.29 17.90
C LEU A 72 11.15 2.86 16.79
N ARG A 73 9.87 2.48 16.73
CA ARG A 73 8.93 2.98 15.72
C ARG A 73 8.84 4.50 15.77
N ARG A 74 8.75 5.09 16.97
CA ARG A 74 8.69 6.54 17.17
C ARG A 74 9.99 7.22 16.74
N SER A 75 11.14 6.67 17.15
CA SER A 75 12.46 7.20 16.80
C SER A 75 12.67 7.22 15.29
N VAL A 76 12.43 6.09 14.61
CA VAL A 76 12.57 5.98 13.15
C VAL A 76 11.59 6.89 12.42
N LEU A 77 10.35 7.02 12.90
CA LEU A 77 9.38 7.92 12.28
C LEU A 77 9.84 9.39 12.37
N ASN A 78 10.36 9.81 13.52
CA ASN A 78 10.91 11.16 13.67
C ASN A 78 12.10 11.41 12.72
N THR A 79 12.99 10.43 12.56
CA THR A 79 14.08 10.53 11.57
C THR A 79 13.54 10.72 10.15
N LEU A 80 12.56 9.92 9.73
CA LEU A 80 11.96 10.03 8.40
C LEU A 80 11.26 11.38 8.17
N ILE A 81 10.59 11.92 9.19
CA ILE A 81 9.98 13.26 9.12
C ILE A 81 11.06 14.31 8.88
N ASN A 82 12.14 14.28 9.67
CA ASN A 82 13.22 15.25 9.54
C ASN A 82 13.93 15.14 8.19
N GLU A 83 14.14 13.93 7.68
CA GLU A 83 14.70 13.69 6.33
C GLU A 83 13.83 14.32 5.24
N LYS A 84 12.51 14.11 5.30
CA LYS A 84 11.58 14.69 4.30
C LYS A 84 11.52 16.22 4.38
N ILE A 85 11.52 16.79 5.59
CA ILE A 85 11.60 18.25 5.77
C ILE A 85 12.90 18.78 5.16
N ALA A 86 14.03 18.17 5.50
CA ALA A 86 15.34 18.61 4.99
C ALA A 86 15.42 18.53 3.47
N GLN A 87 14.90 17.46 2.85
CA GLN A 87 14.86 17.32 1.40
C GLN A 87 14.03 18.40 0.72
N GLN A 88 12.90 18.78 1.31
CA GLN A 88 12.04 19.84 0.78
C GLN A 88 12.66 21.23 0.94
N GLU A 89 13.32 21.51 2.06
CA GLU A 89 14.04 22.77 2.27
C GLU A 89 15.22 22.92 1.29
N ILE A 90 15.91 21.82 0.94
CA ILE A 90 16.98 21.84 -0.07
C ILE A 90 16.42 22.08 -1.48
N ALA A 91 15.23 21.55 -1.77
CA ALA A 91 14.60 21.68 -3.09
C ALA A 91 13.93 23.05 -3.33
N ARG A 92 13.83 23.87 -2.28
CA ARG A 92 13.20 25.20 -2.29
C ARG A 92 14.19 26.30 -2.66
#